data_AF-A0A1F2TKF1-F1
#
_entry.id   AF-A0A1F2TKF1-F1
#
_cell.length_a   1.000
_cell.length_b   1.000
_cell.length_c   1.000
_cell.angle_alpha   90.00
_cell.angle_beta   90.00
_cell.angle_gamma   90.00
#
_symmetry.space_group_name_H-M   'P 1'
#
loop_
_entity.id
_entity.type
_entity.pdbx_description
1 polymer ?
#
loop_
_entity_poly.entity_id
_entity_poly.type
_entity_poly.pdbx_seq_one_letter_code
_entity_poly.pdbx_strand_id
1 'polypeptide(L)'
;MAIGGVESERMMNAIVAKVEAIAGEIAGTRHGRSFGHAVDQFIEVLGSVPDRGPGDLSAADIARLRDLAEGVIQLIELRLESDDDRQSRQRDLAGGVYKIRKQIEQIELWRRHYGR
;
A
#
# COMPACT_ATOMS: atom_id res chain seq x y z
N MET A 1 28.26 14.78 13.03
CA MET A 1 27.53 13.56 13.43
C MET A 1 26.27 13.49 12.59
N ALA A 2 26.19 12.55 11.65
CA ALA A 2 25.05 12.34 10.76
C ALA A 2 24.58 10.88 10.89
N ILE A 3 23.95 10.56 12.02
CA ILE A 3 23.47 9.19 12.31
C ILE A 3 21.97 9.05 11.99
N GLY A 4 21.20 10.14 11.99
CA GLY A 4 19.75 10.11 11.73
C GLY A 4 19.33 9.80 10.29
N GLY A 5 20.06 10.29 9.27
CA GLY A 5 19.65 10.12 7.87
C GLY A 5 19.76 8.68 7.34
N VAL A 6 20.72 7.90 7.85
CA VAL A 6 20.97 6.52 7.37
C VAL A 6 19.93 5.53 7.94
N GLU A 7 19.44 5.79 9.15
CA GLU A 7 18.41 4.95 9.78
C GLU A 7 17.03 5.16 9.13
N SER A 8 16.68 6.43 8.89
CA SER A 8 15.52 6.87 8.13
C SER A 8 15.43 6.24 6.73
N GLU A 9 16.52 6.30 5.95
CA GLU A 9 16.57 5.74 4.59
C GLU A 9 16.43 4.21 4.59
N ARG A 10 17.10 3.50 5.50
CA ARG A 10 16.96 2.04 5.66
C ARG A 10 15.53 1.65 6.03
N MET A 11 14.93 2.44 6.89
CA MET A 11 13.59 2.20 7.38
C MET A 11 12.53 2.44 6.29
N MET A 12 12.69 3.46 5.46
CA MET A 12 11.83 3.66 4.29
C MET A 12 11.98 2.56 3.25
N ASN A 13 13.23 2.18 2.92
CA ASN A 13 13.50 1.07 2.01
C ASN A 13 12.84 -0.23 2.49
N ALA A 14 12.83 -0.48 3.80
CA ALA A 14 12.15 -1.64 4.38
C ALA A 14 10.62 -1.59 4.21
N ILE A 15 10.01 -0.39 4.24
CA ILE A 15 8.57 -0.23 4.01
C ILE A 15 8.24 -0.49 2.54
N VAL A 16 8.96 0.13 1.62
CA VAL A 16 8.75 -0.08 0.17
C VAL A 16 8.90 -1.57 -0.15
N ALA A 17 9.96 -2.21 0.35
CA ALA A 17 10.16 -3.66 0.18
C ALA A 17 9.02 -4.49 0.79
N LYS A 18 8.48 -4.08 1.95
CA LYS A 18 7.32 -4.76 2.57
C LYS A 18 6.06 -4.60 1.73
N VAL A 19 5.79 -3.40 1.21
CA VAL A 19 4.65 -3.13 0.32
C VAL A 19 4.77 -3.95 -0.96
N GLU A 20 5.98 -4.03 -1.54
CA GLU A 20 6.27 -4.88 -2.71
C GLU A 20 6.04 -6.36 -2.43
N ALA A 21 6.52 -6.87 -1.28
CA ALA A 21 6.32 -8.26 -0.89
C ALA A 21 4.84 -8.60 -0.77
N ILE A 22 4.05 -7.76 -0.09
CA ILE A 22 2.61 -7.97 0.07
C ILE A 22 1.90 -7.88 -1.29
N ALA A 23 2.26 -6.93 -2.15
CA ALA A 23 1.71 -6.86 -3.50
C ALA A 23 1.98 -8.15 -4.31
N GLY A 24 3.18 -8.72 -4.18
CA GLY A 24 3.54 -10.02 -4.75
C GLY A 24 2.71 -11.17 -4.19
N GLU A 25 2.45 -11.18 -2.88
CA GLU A 25 1.57 -12.18 -2.24
C GLU A 25 0.13 -12.08 -2.75
N ILE A 26 -0.42 -10.86 -2.90
CA ILE A 26 -1.75 -10.62 -3.47
C ILE A 26 -1.83 -11.21 -4.89
N ALA A 27 -0.84 -10.91 -5.74
CA ALA A 27 -0.79 -11.40 -7.11
C ALA A 27 -0.72 -12.94 -7.21
N GLY A 28 -0.04 -13.59 -6.26
CA GLY A 28 0.09 -15.06 -6.22
C GLY A 28 -1.11 -15.79 -5.60
N THR A 29 -2.04 -15.08 -4.93
CA THR A 29 -3.05 -15.71 -4.09
C THR A 29 -4.35 -16.02 -4.84
N ARG A 30 -4.67 -17.31 -4.96
CA ARG A 30 -5.92 -17.78 -5.59
C ARG A 30 -7.10 -17.92 -4.62
N HIS A 31 -6.82 -18.09 -3.33
CA HIS A 31 -7.84 -18.30 -2.30
C HIS A 31 -8.40 -16.98 -1.78
N GLY A 32 -9.70 -16.74 -1.95
CA GLY A 32 -10.33 -15.45 -1.61
C GLY A 32 -10.16 -14.98 -0.17
N ARG A 33 -10.10 -15.88 0.83
CA ARG A 33 -9.82 -15.49 2.23
C ARG A 33 -8.40 -14.96 2.41
N SER A 34 -7.42 -15.66 1.85
CA SER A 34 -6.02 -15.26 1.91
C SER A 34 -5.79 -13.99 1.09
N PHE A 35 -6.48 -13.85 -0.04
CA PHE A 35 -6.42 -12.65 -0.87
C PHE A 35 -6.92 -11.42 -0.11
N GLY A 36 -8.11 -11.51 0.50
CA GLY A 36 -8.65 -10.43 1.31
C GLY A 36 -7.74 -10.05 2.49
N HIS A 37 -7.17 -11.05 3.16
CA HIS A 37 -6.22 -10.79 4.26
C HIS A 37 -4.95 -10.07 3.79
N ALA A 38 -4.40 -10.44 2.63
CA ALA A 38 -3.24 -9.76 2.06
C ALA A 38 -3.56 -8.31 1.65
N VAL A 39 -4.77 -8.06 1.13
CA VAL A 39 -5.28 -6.70 0.85
C VAL A 39 -5.38 -5.86 2.13
N ASP A 40 -5.90 -6.43 3.22
CA ASP A 40 -5.97 -5.72 4.50
C ASP A 40 -4.56 -5.37 5.03
N GLN A 41 -3.61 -6.31 4.97
CA GLN A 41 -2.23 -6.05 5.36
C GLN A 41 -1.58 -4.97 4.49
N PHE A 42 -1.85 -4.96 3.18
CA PHE A 42 -1.37 -3.92 2.28
C PHE A 42 -1.86 -2.53 2.72
N ILE A 43 -3.15 -2.40 3.02
CA ILE A 43 -3.77 -1.16 3.49
C ILE A 43 -3.16 -0.70 4.82
N GLU A 44 -2.95 -1.60 5.76
CA GLU A 44 -2.33 -1.29 7.06
C GLU A 44 -0.91 -0.75 6.90
N VAL A 45 -0.08 -1.41 6.07
CA VAL A 45 1.29 -0.97 5.83
C VAL A 45 1.31 0.40 5.15
N LEU A 46 0.47 0.60 4.13
CA LEU A 46 0.35 1.86 3.42
C LEU A 46 -0.11 3.00 4.35
N GLY A 47 -1.06 2.71 5.24
CA GLY A 47 -1.56 3.67 6.23
C GLY A 47 -0.54 4.06 7.31
N SER A 48 0.50 3.23 7.54
CA SER A 48 1.57 3.53 8.50
C SER A 48 2.67 4.46 7.97
N VAL A 49 2.63 4.79 6.67
CA VAL A 49 3.64 5.61 6.01
C VAL A 49 3.69 7.05 6.58
N PRO A 50 2.57 7.77 6.79
CA PRO A 50 2.57 9.13 7.33
C PRO A 50 2.98 9.23 8.82
N ASP A 51 2.99 8.11 9.55
CA ASP A 51 3.45 8.06 10.95
C ASP A 51 4.98 8.12 11.06
N ARG A 52 5.69 8.00 9.93
CA ARG A 52 7.15 8.06 9.85
C ARG A 52 7.53 9.49 9.50
N GLY A 53 8.58 10.04 10.12
CA GLY A 53 8.90 11.46 10.01
C GLY A 53 9.12 11.97 8.57
N PRO A 54 8.96 13.30 8.33
CA PRO A 54 8.97 13.90 6.98
C PRO A 54 10.28 13.85 6.21
N GLY A 55 11.38 13.48 6.86
CA GLY A 55 12.68 13.33 6.21
C GLY A 55 12.84 12.05 5.39
N ASP A 56 11.88 11.11 5.46
CA ASP A 56 12.13 9.73 5.07
C ASP A 56 11.55 9.35 3.70
N LEU A 57 10.67 10.16 3.10
CA LEU A 57 10.01 9.86 1.82
C LEU A 57 10.49 10.73 0.67
N SER A 58 11.18 10.11 -0.30
CA SER A 58 11.54 10.77 -1.55
C SER A 58 10.36 10.83 -2.53
N ALA A 59 10.53 11.61 -3.59
CA ALA A 59 9.58 11.63 -4.71
C ALA A 59 9.44 10.27 -5.39
N ALA A 60 10.56 9.56 -5.50
CA ALA A 60 10.63 8.26 -6.16
C ALA A 60 9.89 7.19 -5.35
N ASP A 61 10.02 7.23 -4.01
CA ASP A 61 9.33 6.29 -3.12
C ASP A 61 7.82 6.44 -3.22
N ILE A 62 7.32 7.67 -3.24
CA ILE A 62 5.87 7.93 -3.38
C ILE A 62 5.36 7.48 -4.74
N ALA A 63 6.11 7.75 -5.82
CA ALA A 63 5.75 7.25 -7.15
C ALA A 63 5.70 5.71 -7.15
N ARG A 64 6.67 5.05 -6.49
CA ARG A 64 6.73 3.60 -6.37
C ARG A 64 5.54 3.03 -5.59
N LEU A 65 5.20 3.63 -4.45
CA LEU A 65 4.04 3.25 -3.65
C LEU A 65 2.73 3.41 -4.43
N ARG A 66 2.61 4.48 -5.22
CA ARG A 66 1.45 4.70 -6.09
C ARG A 66 1.33 3.62 -7.15
N ASP A 67 2.42 3.28 -7.84
CA ASP A 67 2.40 2.26 -8.89
C ASP A 67 2.04 0.87 -8.31
N LEU A 68 2.54 0.54 -7.10
CA LEU A 68 2.17 -0.68 -6.38
C LEU A 68 0.70 -0.69 -5.97
N ALA A 69 0.20 0.43 -5.45
CA ALA A 69 -1.21 0.58 -5.08
C ALA A 69 -2.14 0.41 -6.28
N GLU A 70 -1.80 0.99 -7.42
CA GLU A 70 -2.55 0.84 -8.67
C GLU A 70 -2.56 -0.63 -9.15
N GLY A 71 -1.41 -1.30 -9.08
CA GLY A 71 -1.32 -2.74 -9.39
C GLY A 71 -2.21 -3.59 -8.49
N VAL A 72 -2.24 -3.33 -7.18
CA VAL A 72 -3.12 -4.05 -6.24
C VAL A 72 -4.60 -3.74 -6.51
N ILE A 73 -4.95 -2.50 -6.84
CA ILE A 73 -6.33 -2.13 -7.22
C ILE A 73 -6.78 -2.92 -8.44
N GLN A 74 -5.94 -3.01 -9.49
CA GLN A 74 -6.25 -3.79 -10.69
C GLN A 74 -6.47 -5.27 -10.37
N LEU A 75 -5.66 -5.86 -9.47
CA LEU A 75 -5.85 -7.24 -9.03
C LEU A 75 -7.18 -7.43 -8.29
N ILE A 76 -7.58 -6.47 -7.46
CA ILE A 76 -8.88 -6.49 -6.78
C ILE A 76 -10.03 -6.36 -7.78
N GLU A 77 -9.93 -5.44 -8.73
CA GLU A 77 -10.96 -5.22 -9.77
C GLU A 77 -11.14 -6.47 -10.64
N LEU A 78 -10.04 -7.09 -11.09
CA LEU A 78 -10.07 -8.35 -11.84
C LEU A 78 -10.70 -9.50 -11.03
N ARG A 79 -10.42 -9.55 -9.72
CA ARG A 79 -11.00 -10.54 -8.80
C ARG A 79 -12.52 -10.33 -8.66
N LEU A 80 -12.96 -9.08 -8.58
CA LEU A 80 -14.38 -8.72 -8.49
C LEU A 80 -15.14 -9.07 -9.78
N GLU A 81 -14.52 -8.88 -10.95
CA GLU A 81 -15.10 -9.26 -12.25
C GLU A 81 -15.34 -10.77 -12.39
N SER A 82 -14.56 -11.59 -11.69
CA SER A 82 -14.67 -13.06 -11.76
C SER A 82 -15.87 -13.63 -11.00
N ASP A 83 -16.53 -12.86 -10.13
CA ASP A 83 -17.69 -13.26 -9.30
C ASP A 83 -17.49 -14.54 -8.43
N ASP A 84 -16.25 -15.03 -8.29
CA ASP A 84 -15.92 -16.28 -7.59
C ASP A 84 -16.01 -16.19 -6.05
N ASP A 85 -16.07 -14.97 -5.52
CA ASP A 85 -16.14 -14.70 -4.08
C ASP A 85 -17.56 -14.41 -3.59
N ARG A 86 -17.85 -14.76 -2.33
CA ARG A 86 -19.14 -14.44 -1.71
C ARG A 86 -19.37 -12.92 -1.72
N GLN A 87 -20.62 -12.49 -1.90
CA GLN A 87 -21.01 -11.08 -1.94
C GLN A 87 -20.46 -10.23 -0.78
N SER A 88 -20.38 -10.79 0.44
CA SER A 88 -19.78 -10.08 1.57
C SER A 88 -18.30 -9.74 1.33
N ARG A 89 -17.52 -10.70 0.81
CA ARG A 89 -16.11 -10.48 0.46
C ARG A 89 -15.94 -9.53 -0.71
N GLN A 90 -16.81 -9.59 -1.72
CA GLN A 90 -16.77 -8.63 -2.82
C GLN A 90 -16.97 -7.19 -2.34
N ARG A 91 -17.88 -6.98 -1.37
CA ARG A 91 -18.04 -5.67 -0.72
C ARG A 91 -16.80 -5.26 0.06
N ASP A 92 -16.19 -6.18 0.80
CA ASP A 92 -14.96 -5.91 1.55
C ASP A 92 -13.82 -5.52 0.59
N LEU A 93 -13.68 -6.22 -0.53
CA LEU A 93 -12.71 -5.94 -1.58
C LEU A 93 -12.95 -4.59 -2.28
N ALA A 94 -14.19 -4.27 -2.63
CA ALA A 94 -14.54 -2.95 -3.17
C ALA A 94 -14.22 -1.83 -2.16
N GLY A 95 -14.48 -2.07 -0.87
CA GLY A 95 -14.06 -1.18 0.21
C GLY A 95 -12.53 -1.05 0.31
N GLY A 96 -11.80 -2.13 0.03
CA GLY A 96 -10.34 -2.15 -0.06
C GLY A 96 -9.79 -1.18 -1.10
N VAL A 97 -10.37 -1.15 -2.32
CA VAL A 97 -9.99 -0.19 -3.38
C VAL A 97 -10.09 1.25 -2.89
N TYR A 98 -11.20 1.61 -2.24
CA TYR A 98 -11.39 2.95 -1.70
C TYR A 98 -10.34 3.28 -0.61
N LYS A 99 -10.07 2.34 0.30
CA LYS A 99 -9.07 2.52 1.36
C LYS A 99 -7.68 2.74 0.77
N ILE A 100 -7.27 1.95 -0.23
CA ILE A 100 -5.95 2.08 -0.88
C ILE A 100 -5.80 3.47 -1.51
N ARG A 101 -6.77 3.92 -2.31
CA ARG A 101 -6.76 5.26 -2.94
C ARG A 101 -6.64 6.36 -1.89
N LYS A 102 -7.42 6.25 -0.80
CA LYS A 102 -7.36 7.19 0.32
C LYS A 102 -5.98 7.22 0.98
N GLN A 103 -5.32 6.08 1.20
CA GLN A 103 -3.99 6.08 1.83
C GLN A 103 -2.93 6.74 0.94
N ILE A 104 -2.96 6.51 -0.38
CA ILE A 104 -2.05 7.22 -1.30
C ILE A 104 -2.27 8.73 -1.25
N GLU A 105 -3.53 9.18 -1.30
CA GLU A 105 -3.85 10.60 -1.21
C GLU A 105 -3.32 11.21 0.10
N GLN A 106 -3.44 10.50 1.22
CA GLN A 106 -2.94 10.95 2.53
C GLN A 106 -1.41 11.04 2.56
N ILE A 107 -0.70 10.08 1.95
CA ILE A 107 0.76 10.12 1.81
C ILE A 107 1.19 11.33 0.98
N GLU A 108 0.51 11.60 -0.15
CA GLU A 108 0.80 12.74 -1.01
C GLU A 108 0.50 14.09 -0.33
N LEU A 109 -0.61 14.19 0.39
CA LEU A 109 -0.98 15.37 1.18
C LEU A 109 0.04 15.63 2.28
N TRP A 110 0.40 14.59 3.04
CA TRP A 110 1.39 14.67 4.09
C TRP A 110 2.74 15.15 3.55
N ARG A 111 3.21 14.58 2.44
CA ARG A 111 4.47 14.98 1.81
C ARG A 111 4.45 16.43 1.32
N ARG A 112 3.32 16.91 0.78
CA ARG A 112 3.16 18.32 0.41
C ARG A 112 3.20 19.25 1.62
N HIS A 113 2.72 18.80 2.78
CA HIS A 113 2.67 19.62 3.98
C HIS A 113 4.04 19.71 4.68
N TYR A 114 4.79 18.61 4.72
CA TYR A 114 6.04 18.54 5.48
C TYR A 114 7.32 18.48 4.63
N GLY A 115 7.23 18.31 3.31
CA GLY A 115 8.38 18.25 2.40
C GLY A 115 8.94 19.62 1.99
N ARG A 116 8.86 20.64 2.86
CA ARG A 116 9.42 21.98 2.66
C ARG A 116 10.67 22.19 3.48
#